data_AF-A0A970G3Q1-F1
#
_entry.id   AF-A0A970G3Q1-F1
#
_cell.length_a   1.000
_cell.length_b   1.000
_cell.length_c   1.000
_cell.angle_alpha   90.00
_cell.angle_beta   90.00
_cell.angle_gamma   90.00
#
_symmetry.space_group_name_H-M   'P 1'
#
loop_
_entity.id
_entity.type
_entity.pdbx_description
1 polymer ?
#
loop_
_entity_poly.entity_id
_entity_poly.type
_entity_poly.pdbx_seq_one_letter_code
_entity_poly.pdbx_strand_id
1 'polypeptide(L)'
;MDRLEHLLAIQRQLNDTIKEKRGLQNIQPMEWMQKYTLAMLSELAEMLDEVNFKWWKNPKEIDSAALKEELVDILHFFLSMCLTAGLDAEEMYRIYCEKNAENVARQEGRSAKPGYDPSQLHQS
;
A
#
# COMPACT_ATOMS: atom_id res chain seq x y z
N MET A 1 -9.94 -20.44 -1.72
CA MET A 1 -9.25 -19.19 -2.04
C MET A 1 -9.84 -18.11 -1.15
N ASP A 2 -9.03 -17.50 -0.30
CA ASP A 2 -9.47 -16.35 0.49
C ASP A 2 -9.52 -15.07 -0.37
N ARG A 3 -10.00 -13.96 0.22
CA ARG A 3 -10.15 -12.70 -0.53
C ARG A 3 -8.82 -12.11 -0.98
N LEU A 4 -7.75 -12.23 -0.18
CA LEU A 4 -6.43 -11.71 -0.54
C LEU A 4 -5.80 -12.54 -1.66
N GLU A 5 -5.87 -13.87 -1.56
CA GLU A 5 -5.45 -14.77 -2.62
C GLU A 5 -6.18 -14.47 -3.93
N HIS A 6 -7.50 -14.20 -3.86
CA HIS A 6 -8.29 -13.83 -5.03
C HIS A 6 -7.85 -12.50 -5.64
N LEU A 7 -7.62 -11.46 -4.80
CA LEU A 7 -7.13 -10.17 -5.26
C LEU A 7 -5.76 -10.27 -5.94
N LEU A 8 -4.83 -11.03 -5.35
CA LEU A 8 -3.50 -11.28 -5.94
C LEU A 8 -3.61 -12.02 -7.28
N ALA A 9 -4.54 -12.98 -7.40
CA ALA A 9 -4.76 -13.74 -8.63
C ALA A 9 -5.29 -12.86 -9.76
N ILE A 10 -6.35 -12.07 -9.52
CA ILE A 10 -6.92 -11.18 -10.54
C ILE A 10 -5.96 -10.03 -10.90
N GLN A 11 -5.17 -9.54 -9.93
CA GLN A 11 -4.12 -8.55 -10.19
C GLN A 11 -3.01 -9.11 -11.09
N ARG A 12 -2.58 -10.35 -10.83
CA ARG A 12 -1.57 -11.02 -11.67
C ARG A 12 -2.07 -11.13 -13.11
N GLN A 13 -3.31 -11.59 -13.29
CA GLN A 13 -3.93 -11.69 -14.61
C GLN A 13 -3.99 -10.32 -15.32
N LEU A 14 -4.38 -9.27 -14.62
CA LEU A 14 -4.40 -7.90 -15.16
C LEU A 14 -3.00 -7.44 -15.58
N ASN A 15 -2.00 -7.62 -14.71
CA ASN A 15 -0.61 -7.24 -15.00
C ASN A 15 -0.07 -7.96 -16.23
N ASP A 16 -0.30 -9.27 -16.34
CA ASP A 16 0.16 -10.07 -17.48
C ASP A 16 -0.54 -9.65 -18.76
N THR A 17 -1.85 -9.39 -18.71
CA THR A 17 -2.63 -8.88 -19.84
C THR A 17 -2.12 -7.52 -20.32
N ILE A 18 -1.79 -6.60 -19.40
CA ILE A 18 -1.23 -5.29 -19.75
C ILE A 18 0.14 -5.46 -20.40
N LYS A 19 1.02 -6.29 -19.81
CA LYS A 19 2.36 -6.56 -20.34
C LYS A 19 2.30 -7.13 -21.75
N GLU A 20 1.39 -8.06 -22.00
CA GLU A 20 1.18 -8.65 -23.33
C GLU A 20 0.67 -7.60 -24.33
N LYS A 21 -0.45 -6.95 -24.02
CA LYS A 21 -1.10 -5.99 -24.94
C LYS A 21 -0.25 -4.77 -25.26
N ARG A 22 0.66 -4.39 -24.35
CA ARG A 22 1.51 -3.21 -24.49
C ARG A 22 2.95 -3.55 -24.92
N GLY A 23 3.28 -4.83 -25.13
CA GLY A 23 4.63 -5.24 -25.56
C GLY A 23 5.72 -4.97 -24.53
N LEU A 24 5.42 -5.16 -23.24
CA LEU A 24 6.30 -4.79 -22.11
C LEU A 24 7.03 -5.99 -21.49
N GLN A 25 7.18 -7.09 -22.23
CA GLN A 25 7.75 -8.35 -21.72
C GLN A 25 9.23 -8.24 -21.35
N ASN A 26 9.96 -7.27 -21.92
CA ASN A 26 11.41 -7.12 -21.72
C ASN A 26 11.78 -6.33 -20.47
N ILE A 27 10.80 -5.74 -19.78
CA ILE A 27 11.02 -4.91 -18.58
C ILE A 27 11.33 -5.82 -17.39
N GLN A 28 12.46 -5.57 -16.73
CA GLN A 28 12.93 -6.38 -15.61
C GLN A 28 12.11 -6.15 -14.34
N PRO A 29 12.02 -7.13 -13.42
CA PRO A 29 11.24 -7.00 -12.18
C PRO A 29 11.58 -5.76 -11.35
N MET A 30 12.87 -5.40 -11.24
CA MET A 30 13.29 -4.21 -10.49
C MET A 30 12.92 -2.90 -11.18
N GLU A 31 12.83 -2.89 -12.50
CA GLU A 31 12.30 -1.74 -13.23
C GLU A 31 10.78 -1.65 -13.06
N TRP A 32 10.07 -2.78 -13.05
CA TRP A 32 8.64 -2.82 -12.69
C TRP A 32 8.38 -2.28 -11.28
N MET A 33 9.23 -2.62 -10.30
CA MET A 33 9.13 -2.08 -8.95
C MET A 33 9.18 -0.55 -8.94
N GLN A 34 10.09 0.04 -9.72
CA GLN A 34 10.19 1.50 -9.87
C GLN A 34 8.93 2.09 -10.53
N LYS A 35 8.44 1.47 -11.61
CA LYS A 35 7.23 1.92 -12.31
C LYS A 35 5.98 1.85 -11.44
N TYR A 36 5.77 0.76 -10.71
CA TYR A 36 4.63 0.62 -9.79
C TYR A 36 4.73 1.58 -8.62
N THR A 37 5.94 1.83 -8.09
CA THR A 37 6.15 2.86 -7.06
C THR A 37 5.74 4.24 -7.57
N LEU A 38 6.17 4.61 -8.78
CA LEU A 38 5.81 5.89 -9.38
C LEU A 38 4.31 6.01 -9.65
N ALA A 39 3.67 4.94 -10.14
CA ALA A 39 2.24 4.92 -10.37
C ALA A 39 1.47 5.09 -9.05
N MET A 40 1.83 4.35 -8.00
CA MET A 40 1.23 4.50 -6.67
C MET A 40 1.40 5.90 -6.09
N LEU A 41 2.55 6.56 -6.33
CA LEU A 41 2.76 7.96 -5.93
C LEU A 41 1.84 8.93 -6.70
N SER A 42 1.51 8.63 -7.96
CA SER A 42 0.54 9.39 -8.74
C SER A 42 -0.87 9.26 -8.12
N GLU A 43 -1.34 8.04 -7.86
CA GLU A 43 -2.67 7.83 -7.25
C GLU A 43 -2.78 8.43 -5.85
N LEU A 44 -1.69 8.43 -5.07
CA LEU A 44 -1.65 9.15 -3.79
C LEU A 44 -1.84 10.66 -3.97
N ALA A 45 -1.36 11.24 -5.07
CA ALA A 45 -1.58 12.66 -5.37
C ALA A 45 -3.01 12.93 -5.84
N GLU A 46 -3.63 12.01 -6.59
CA GLU A 46 -5.04 12.08 -6.99
C GLU A 46 -5.96 11.97 -5.75
N MET A 47 -5.67 11.03 -4.84
CA MET A 47 -6.33 10.93 -3.53
C MET A 47 -6.24 12.23 -2.71
N LEU A 48 -5.12 12.96 -2.78
CA LEU A 48 -5.02 14.26 -2.10
C LEU A 48 -6.02 15.27 -2.68
N ASP A 49 -6.25 15.27 -3.99
CA ASP A 49 -7.23 16.15 -4.61
C ASP A 49 -8.68 15.80 -4.21
N GLU A 50 -8.95 14.58 -3.75
CA GLU A 50 -10.26 14.18 -3.19
C GLU A 50 -10.50 14.64 -1.75
N VAL A 51 -9.48 15.17 -1.08
CA VAL A 51 -9.59 15.75 0.27
C VAL A 51 -9.21 17.24 0.31
N ASN A 52 -9.53 17.89 1.42
CA ASN A 52 -9.27 19.33 1.61
C ASN A 52 -7.81 19.61 2.07
N PHE A 53 -6.80 19.09 1.37
CA PHE A 53 -5.39 19.27 1.78
C PHE A 53 -4.85 20.70 1.54
N LYS A 54 -5.41 21.41 0.55
CA LYS A 54 -5.02 22.78 0.19
C LYS A 54 -5.56 23.75 1.24
N TRP A 55 -4.82 23.92 2.33
CA TRP A 55 -5.19 24.80 3.45
C TRP A 55 -5.34 26.28 3.06
N TRP A 56 -4.84 26.68 1.89
CA TRP A 56 -5.02 28.01 1.30
C TRP A 56 -6.25 28.15 0.38
N LYS A 57 -7.09 27.11 0.27
CA LYS A 57 -8.36 27.14 -0.48
C LYS A 57 -9.54 26.90 0.47
N ASN A 58 -10.72 27.39 0.07
CA ASN A 58 -11.96 27.09 0.79
C ASN A 58 -12.27 25.58 0.70
N PRO A 59 -12.78 24.97 1.79
CA PRO A 59 -13.18 23.56 1.78
C PRO A 59 -14.26 23.27 0.73
N LYS A 60 -14.12 22.14 0.05
CA LYS A 60 -15.17 21.52 -0.78
C LYS A 60 -15.85 20.38 -0.02
N GLU A 61 -17.05 20.02 -0.46
CA GLU A 61 -17.68 18.76 -0.08
C GLU A 61 -16.83 17.59 -0.60
N ILE A 62 -16.68 16.55 0.23
CA ILE A 62 -15.86 15.38 -0.10
C ILE A 62 -16.73 14.35 -0.80
N ASP A 63 -16.33 13.96 -2.00
CA ASP A 63 -16.92 12.82 -2.69
C ASP A 63 -16.34 11.53 -2.12
N SER A 64 -17.11 10.86 -1.25
CA SER A 64 -16.69 9.60 -0.66
C SER A 64 -16.53 8.47 -1.68
N ALA A 65 -17.20 8.52 -2.83
CA ALA A 65 -17.06 7.48 -3.86
C ALA A 65 -15.72 7.63 -4.57
N ALA A 66 -15.40 8.85 -5.03
CA ALA A 66 -14.11 9.16 -5.65
C ALA A 66 -12.94 8.80 -4.72
N LEU A 67 -12.99 9.23 -3.46
CA LEU A 67 -11.95 8.89 -2.48
C LEU A 67 -11.72 7.37 -2.32
N LYS A 68 -12.79 6.56 -2.39
CA LYS A 68 -12.69 5.10 -2.29
C LYS A 68 -12.12 4.47 -3.55
N GLU A 69 -12.39 5.05 -4.72
CA GLU A 69 -11.83 4.62 -6.00
C GLU A 69 -10.31 4.80 -5.99
N GLU A 70 -9.83 6.00 -5.62
CA GLU A 70 -8.39 6.29 -5.49
C GLU A 70 -7.67 5.35 -4.51
N LEU A 71 -8.32 5.01 -3.39
CA LEU A 71 -7.78 4.02 -2.44
C LEU A 71 -7.63 2.62 -3.05
N VAL A 72 -8.53 2.23 -3.94
CA VAL A 72 -8.46 0.95 -4.66
C VAL A 72 -7.40 0.99 -5.75
N ASP A 73 -7.19 2.13 -6.41
CA ASP A 73 -6.10 2.30 -7.38
C ASP A 73 -4.72 2.23 -6.73
N ILE A 74 -4.56 2.84 -5.54
CA ILE A 74 -3.38 2.63 -4.70
C ILE A 74 -3.19 1.14 -4.38
N LEU A 75 -4.26 0.42 -4.04
CA LEU A 75 -4.21 -1.01 -3.74
C LEU A 75 -3.77 -1.83 -4.96
N HIS A 76 -4.23 -1.52 -6.17
CA HIS A 76 -3.81 -2.19 -7.41
C HIS A 76 -2.29 -2.15 -7.59
N PHE A 77 -1.66 -0.99 -7.36
CA PHE A 77 -0.22 -0.85 -7.48
C PHE A 77 0.53 -1.53 -6.32
N PHE A 78 0.01 -1.45 -5.09
CA PHE A 78 0.59 -2.18 -3.96
C PHE A 78 0.60 -3.70 -4.19
N LEU A 79 -0.52 -4.29 -4.62
CA LEU A 79 -0.59 -5.72 -4.94
C LEU A 79 0.36 -6.08 -6.08
N SER A 80 0.50 -5.21 -7.08
CA SER A 80 1.47 -5.40 -8.18
C SER A 80 2.92 -5.41 -7.68
N MET A 81 3.26 -4.56 -6.70
CA MET A 81 4.58 -4.57 -6.05
C MET A 81 4.80 -5.87 -5.26
N CYS A 82 3.81 -6.33 -4.49
CA CYS A 82 3.88 -7.60 -3.77
C CYS A 82 4.14 -8.78 -4.72
N LEU A 83 3.38 -8.86 -5.81
CA LEU A 83 3.55 -9.89 -6.84
C LEU A 83 4.94 -9.82 -7.50
N THR A 84 5.46 -8.61 -7.73
CA THR A 84 6.79 -8.38 -8.32
C THR A 84 7.91 -8.80 -7.36
N ALA A 85 7.70 -8.63 -6.06
CA ALA A 85 8.61 -9.06 -5.00
C ALA A 85 8.50 -10.56 -4.66
N GLY A 86 7.53 -11.26 -5.25
CA GLY A 86 7.31 -12.69 -5.01
C GLY A 86 6.48 -13.02 -3.76
N LEU A 87 5.83 -12.02 -3.13
CA LEU A 87 4.97 -12.27 -1.98
C LEU A 87 3.65 -12.93 -2.42
N ASP A 88 3.34 -14.07 -1.80
CA ASP A 88 2.01 -14.67 -1.83
C ASP A 88 1.17 -14.22 -0.61
N ALA A 89 -0.08 -14.70 -0.55
CA ALA A 89 -1.01 -14.33 0.51
C ALA A 89 -0.57 -14.84 1.89
N GLU A 90 0.02 -16.04 1.96
CA GLU A 90 0.44 -16.68 3.21
C GLU A 90 1.65 -15.96 3.81
N GLU A 91 2.67 -15.70 2.99
CA GLU A 91 3.85 -14.96 3.41
C GLU A 91 3.49 -13.52 3.81
N MET A 92 2.63 -12.85 3.03
CA MET A 92 2.15 -11.51 3.37
C MET A 92 1.43 -11.50 4.72
N TYR A 93 0.51 -12.43 4.95
CA TYR A 93 -0.22 -12.55 6.20
C TYR A 93 0.72 -12.78 7.38
N ARG A 94 1.65 -13.73 7.25
CA ARG A 94 2.64 -14.04 8.29
C ARG A 94 3.48 -12.81 8.65
N ILE A 95 4.10 -12.15 7.65
CA ILE A 95 4.93 -10.95 7.87
C ILE A 95 4.11 -9.83 8.51
N TYR A 96 2.86 -9.64 8.07
CA TYR A 96 1.97 -8.63 8.65
C TYR A 96 1.67 -8.92 10.12
N CYS A 97 1.31 -10.16 10.48
CA CYS A 97 1.04 -10.55 11.85
C CYS A 97 2.26 -10.37 12.77
N GLU A 98 3.45 -10.79 12.32
CA GLU A 98 4.71 -10.58 13.04
C GLU A 98 4.98 -9.09 13.28
N LYS A 99 4.83 -8.27 12.22
CA LYS A 99 5.03 -6.82 12.31
C LYS A 99 4.02 -6.15 13.22
N ASN A 100 2.75 -6.57 13.16
CA ASN A 100 1.68 -6.04 13.99
C ASN A 100 1.90 -6.38 15.46
N ALA A 101 2.27 -7.61 15.79
CA ALA A 101 2.59 -8.02 17.16
C ALA A 101 3.74 -7.20 17.75
N GLU A 102 4.79 -6.94 16.97
CA GLU A 102 5.90 -6.07 17.35
C GLU A 102 5.46 -4.60 17.53
N ASN A 103 4.57 -4.09 16.69
CA ASN A 103 4.03 -2.73 16.85
C ASN A 103 3.16 -2.60 18.12
N VAL A 104 2.39 -3.64 18.47
CA VAL A 104 1.65 -3.70 19.74
C VAL A 104 2.63 -3.75 20.92
N ALA A 105 3.66 -4.59 20.86
CA ALA A 105 4.68 -4.67 21.90
C ALA A 105 5.39 -3.32 22.13
N ARG A 106 5.59 -2.51 21.09
CA ARG A 106 6.10 -1.13 21.22
C ARG A 106 5.16 -0.27 22.06
N GLN A 107 3.87 -0.24 21.73
CA GLN A 107 2.89 0.57 22.47
C GLN A 107 2.66 0.10 23.90
N GLU A 108 3.08 -1.12 24.25
CA GLU A 108 3.01 -1.64 25.62
C GLU A 108 4.34 -1.56 26.38
N GLY A 109 5.39 -0.97 25.78
CA GLY A 109 6.73 -0.91 26.39
C GLY A 109 7.44 -2.26 26.49
N ARG A 110 6.97 -3.30 25.79
CA ARG A 110 7.54 -4.65 25.77
C ARG A 110 8.54 -4.88 24.63
N SER A 111 8.71 -3.92 23.72
CA SER A 111 9.65 -4.03 22.61
C SER A 111 11.09 -3.77 23.07
N ALA A 112 12.04 -4.50 22.50
CA ALA A 112 13.47 -4.28 22.72
C ALA A 112 14.01 -3.03 21.98
N LYS A 113 13.19 -2.37 21.15
CA LYS A 113 13.60 -1.14 20.45
C LYS A 113 13.45 0.09 21.35
N PRO A 114 14.48 0.95 21.45
CA PRO A 114 14.41 2.16 22.27
C PRO A 114 13.40 3.19 21.72
N GLY A 115 12.89 4.06 22.60
CA GLY A 115 12.05 5.21 22.24
C GLY A 115 10.56 4.94 22.07
N TYR A 116 10.08 3.76 22.44
CA TYR A 116 8.67 3.37 22.30
C TYR A 116 7.93 3.19 23.64
N ASP A 117 8.58 3.40 24.78
CA ASP A 117 7.97 3.28 26.10
C ASP A 117 6.99 4.45 26.35
N PRO A 118 5.67 4.22 26.41
CA PRO A 118 4.69 5.29 26.59
C PRO A 118 4.82 6.00 27.94
N SER A 119 5.45 5.38 28.95
CA SER A 119 5.68 6.01 30.26
C SER A 119 6.64 7.20 30.18
N GLN A 120 7.42 7.31 29.09
CA GLN A 120 8.35 8.40 28.83
C GLN A 120 7.65 9.65 28.24
N LEU A 121 6.39 9.56 27.81
CA LEU A 121 5.66 10.65 27.15
C LEU A 121 5.26 11.81 28.08
N HIS A 122 5.21 11.59 29.39
CA HIS A 122 4.71 12.58 30.37
C HIS A 122 5.82 13.20 31.23
N GLN A 123 7.10 12.98 30.88
CA GLN A 123 8.25 13.46 31.68
C GLN A 123 8.90 14.75 31.15
N SER A 124 8.26 15.44 30.20
CA SER A 124 8.75 16.69 29.58
C SER A 124 7.87 17.88 29.87
#